data_AF-A0A497IHH6-F1
#
_entry.id   AF-A0A497IHH6-F1
#
_cell.length_a   1.000
_cell.length_b   1.000
_cell.length_c   1.000
_cell.angle_alpha   90.00
_cell.angle_beta   90.00
_cell.angle_gamma   90.00
#
_symmetry.space_group_name_H-M   'P 1'
#
loop_
_entity.id
_entity.type
_entity.pdbx_description
1 polymer ?
#
loop_
_entity_poly.entity_id
_entity_poly.type
_entity_poly.pdbx_seq_one_letter_code
_entity_poly.pdbx_strand_id
1 'polypeptide(L)' 'MNIAEEIYKQASNLPEDLAKEVLKFIEYIEKRHRHQSEEIQNLKQAQLLAMNHVWDNEEDSVWDED' A
#
# COMPACT_ATOMS: atom_id res chain seq x y z
N MET A 1 -16.07 4.36 21.38
CA MET A 1 -15.74 5.54 20.54
C MET A 1 -14.59 5.12 19.66
N ASN A 2 -14.75 5.15 18.34
CA ASN A 2 -13.69 4.82 17.40
C ASN A 2 -12.90 6.10 17.00
N ILE A 3 -11.70 5.93 16.47
CA ILE A 3 -10.82 7.06 16.10
C ILE A 3 -11.45 7.95 15.01
N ALA A 4 -12.21 7.38 14.07
CA ALA A 4 -12.90 8.15 13.04
C ALA A 4 -14.01 9.06 13.62
N GLU A 5 -14.74 8.60 14.63
CA GLU A 5 -15.73 9.40 15.35
C GLU A 5 -15.07 10.56 16.11
N GLU A 6 -13.88 10.32 16.68
CA GLU A 6 -13.11 11.35 17.37
C GLU A 6 -12.54 12.39 16.41
N ILE A 7 -11.99 11.96 15.26
CA ILE A 7 -11.55 12.84 14.17
C ILE A 7 -12.72 13.69 13.68
N TYR A 8 -13.89 13.08 13.44
CA TYR A 8 -15.09 13.81 13.00
C TYR A 8 -15.50 14.88 14.00
N LYS A 9 -15.56 14.54 15.30
CA LYS A 9 -15.90 15.51 16.36
C LYS A 9 -14.90 16.67 16.41
N GLN A 10 -13.60 16.39 16.33
CA GLN A 10 -12.59 17.44 16.38
C GLN A 10 -12.64 18.33 15.13
N ALA A 11 -12.76 17.73 13.94
CA ALA A 11 -12.87 18.46 12.68
C ALA A 11 -14.14 19.33 12.61
N SER A 12 -15.24 18.88 13.21
CA SER A 12 -16.52 19.60 13.25
C SER A 12 -16.45 20.92 14.04
N ASN A 13 -15.49 21.04 14.97
CA ASN A 13 -15.31 22.24 15.78
C ASN A 13 -14.38 23.27 15.13
N LEU A 14 -13.77 22.94 13.98
CA LEU A 14 -12.82 23.82 13.30
C LEU A 14 -13.54 24.83 12.38
N PRO A 15 -12.97 26.04 12.22
CA PRO A 15 -13.28 26.91 11.09
C PRO A 15 -13.05 26.20 9.76
N GLU A 16 -13.82 26.56 8.73
CA GLU A 16 -13.84 25.83 7.46
C GLU A 16 -12.46 25.72 6.80
N ASP A 17 -11.63 26.77 6.89
CA ASP A 17 -10.28 26.76 6.31
C ASP A 17 -9.36 25.71 6.97
N LEU A 18 -9.47 25.56 8.30
CA LEU A 18 -8.71 24.56 9.05
C LEU A 18 -9.27 23.16 8.84
N ALA A 19 -10.60 23.02 8.73
CA ALA A 19 -11.23 21.74 8.40
C ALA A 19 -10.80 21.25 7.00
N LYS A 20 -10.67 22.15 6.03
CA LYS A 20 -10.14 21.86 4.68
C LYS A 20 -8.70 21.36 4.74
N GLU A 21 -7.87 21.90 5.63
CA GLU A 21 -6.49 21.43 5.80
C GLU A 21 -6.45 20.00 6.34
N VAL A 22 -7.26 19.69 7.35
CA VAL A 22 -7.40 18.33 7.89
C VAL A 22 -7.87 17.35 6.82
N LEU A 23 -8.88 17.73 6.02
CA LEU A 23 -9.38 16.89 4.93
C LEU A 23 -8.28 16.59 3.91
N LYS A 24 -7.53 17.60 3.47
CA LYS A 24 -6.39 17.41 2.55
C LYS A 24 -5.33 16.48 3.13
N PHE A 25 -5.09 16.55 4.43
CA PHE A 25 -4.12 15.67 5.09
C PHE A 25 -4.59 14.20 5.11
N ILE A 26 -5.87 13.96 5.37
CA ILE A 26 -6.48 12.62 5.28
C ILE A 26 -6.34 12.08 3.85
N GLU A 27 -6.70 12.87 2.84
CA GLU A 27 -6.55 12.49 1.43
C GLU A 27 -5.09 12.16 1.05
N TYR A 28 -4.13 12.92 1.60
CA TYR A 28 -2.71 12.67 1.39
C TYR A 28 -2.28 11.31 1.97
N ILE A 29 -2.72 10.98 3.18
CA ILE A 29 -2.42 9.69 3.82
C ILE A 29 -2.97 8.55 2.97
N GLU A 30 -4.23 8.64 2.52
CA GLU A 30 -4.86 7.62 1.69
C GLU A 30 -4.09 7.39 0.38
N LYS A 31 -3.74 8.47 -0.32
CA LYS A 31 -2.96 8.39 -1.57
C LYS A 31 -1.60 7.76 -1.33
N ARG A 32 -0.88 8.19 -0.28
CA ARG A 32 0.45 7.68 0.04
C ARG A 32 0.43 6.17 0.31
N HIS A 33 -0.50 5.70 1.13
CA HIS A 33 -0.59 4.26 1.45
C HIS A 33 -1.05 3.42 0.27
N ARG A 34 -1.95 3.95 -0.57
CA ARG A 34 -2.35 3.27 -1.81
C ARG A 34 -1.18 3.13 -2.77
N HIS A 35 -0.44 4.21 -3.02
CA HIS A 35 0.72 4.18 -3.92
C HIS A 35 1.85 3.32 -3.40
N GLN A 36 2.15 3.35 -2.11
CA GLN A 36 3.14 2.44 -1.51
C GLN A 36 2.73 0.97 -1.67
N SER A 37 1.44 0.66 -1.52
CA SER A 37 0.93 -0.69 -1.76
C SER A 37 1.11 -1.09 -3.23
N GLU A 38 0.67 -0.26 -4.17
CA GLU A 38 0.79 -0.50 -5.61
C GLU A 38 2.25 -0.65 -6.08
N GLU A 39 3.14 0.23 -5.62
CA GLU A 39 4.56 0.20 -5.93
C GLU A 39 5.23 -1.08 -5.42
N ILE A 40 4.94 -1.47 -4.17
CA ILE A 40 5.46 -2.73 -3.59
C ILE A 40 4.94 -3.94 -4.37
N GLN A 41 3.66 -3.94 -4.80
CA GLN A 41 3.11 -5.03 -5.61
C GLN A 41 3.78 -5.09 -6.99
N ASN A 42 4.00 -3.95 -7.63
CA ASN A 42 4.68 -3.87 -8.93
C ASN A 42 6.13 -4.37 -8.83
N LEU A 43 6.86 -3.99 -7.77
CA LEU A 43 8.22 -4.48 -7.53
C LEU A 43 8.25 -5.99 -7.29
N LYS A 44 7.31 -6.53 -6.50
CA LYS A 44 7.16 -7.98 -6.31
C LYS A 44 6.88 -8.70 -7.62
N GLN A 45 6.02 -8.15 -8.47
CA GLN A 45 5.69 -8.74 -9.76
C GLN A 45 6.88 -8.70 -10.73
N ALA A 46 7.61 -7.59 -10.78
CA ALA A 46 8.84 -7.48 -11.57
C ALA A 46 9.91 -8.47 -11.09
N GLN A 47 10.04 -8.64 -9.77
CA GLN A 47 10.95 -9.63 -9.19
C GLN A 47 10.54 -11.05 -9.54
N LEU A 48 9.25 -11.41 -9.46
CA LEU A 48 8.75 -12.73 -9.87
C LEU A 48 9.13 -13.07 -11.31
N LEU A 49 8.99 -12.12 -12.24
CA LEU A 49 9.39 -12.33 -13.64
C LEU A 49 10.89 -12.63 -13.78
N ALA A 50 11.75 -11.93 -13.02
CA ALA A 50 13.19 -12.18 -13.04
C ALA A 50 13.55 -13.51 -12.36
N MET A 51 12.89 -13.84 -11.24
CA MET A 51 13.16 -15.05 -10.47
C MET A 51 12.61 -16.32 -11.14
N ASN A 52 11.55 -16.23 -11.96
CA ASN A 52 11.06 -17.39 -12.70
C ASN A 52 12.15 -18.03 -13.57
N HIS A 53 13.04 -17.27 -14.20
CA HIS A 53 14.16 -17.88 -14.95
C HIS A 53 15.14 -18.61 -14.03
N VAL A 54 15.32 -18.10 -12.80
CA VAL A 54 16.30 -18.62 -11.85
C VAL A 54 15.76 -19.87 -11.16
N TRP A 55 14.45 -19.89 -10.89
CA TRP A 55 13.74 -21.00 -10.27
C TRP A 55 13.37 -22.10 -11.28
N ASP A 56 12.90 -21.78 -12.49
CA ASP A 56 12.71 -22.76 -13.57
C ASP A 56 14.02 -22.98 -14.33
N ASN A 57 14.99 -23.64 -13.68
CA ASN A 57 16.23 -24.05 -14.33
C ASN A 57 16.34 -25.59 -14.37
N GLU A 58 16.97 -26.12 -15.42
CA GLU A 58 17.09 -27.58 -15.64
C GLU A 58 17.90 -28.30 -14.53
N GLU A 59 18.72 -27.57 -13.75
CA GLU A 59 19.45 -28.14 -12.60
C GLU A 59 18.53 -28.34 -11.39
N ASP A 60 17.47 -27.54 -11.24
CA ASP A 60 16.47 -27.65 -10.16
C ASP A 60 15.53 -28.84 -10.40
N SER A 61 15.21 -29.12 -11.67
CA SER A 61 14.40 -30.28 -12.08
C SER A 61 15.00 -31.65 -11.78
N VAL A 62 16.29 -31.71 -11.42
CA VAL A 62 16.96 -32.95 -10.97
C VAL A 62 16.45 -33.42 -9.61
N TRP A 63 15.83 -32.53 -8.83
CA TRP A 63 15.23 -32.83 -7.52
C TRP A 63 13.71 -33.01 -7.57
N ASP A 64 13.09 -32.88 -8.75
CA ASP A 64 11.64 -33.04 -8.98
C ASP A 64 11.23 -34.53 -9.17
N GLU A 65 12.04 -35.50 -8.72
CA GLU A 65 11.70 -36.93 -8.76
C GLU A 65 10.83 -37.34 -7.55
N ASP A 66 9.55 -37.69 -7.84
CA ASP A 66 8.49 -38.41 -7.08
C ASP A 66 8.51 -38.48 -5.53
#